data_AF-A0A8T4W932-F1
#
_entry.id   AF-A0A8T4W932-F1
#
_cell.length_a   1.000
_cell.length_b   1.000
_cell.length_c   1.000
_cell.angle_alpha   90.00
_cell.angle_beta   90.00
_cell.angle_gamma   90.00
#
_symmetry.space_group_name_H-M   'P 1'
#
loop_
_entity.id
_entity.type
_entity.pdbx_description
1 polymer ?
#
loop_
_entity_poly.entity_id
_entity_poly.type
_entity_poly.pdbx_seq_one_letter_code
_entity_poly.pdbx_strand_id
1 'polypeptide(L)' 'MDYFQQIIEEIVEGKITTPDELQKAKIRLCKKYDREHLPKNATLLKKVDEMEDVDREDVLNILQRKPSRKKSGVSVVAV' A
#
# COMPACT_ATOMS: atom_id res chain seq x y z
N MET A 1 8.13 -14.05 -10.27
CA MET A 1 7.62 -12.72 -9.88
C MET A 1 7.42 -12.74 -8.38
N ASP A 2 8.08 -11.82 -7.68
CA ASP A 2 7.92 -11.71 -6.23
C ASP A 2 6.72 -10.82 -5.89
N TYR A 3 6.05 -11.10 -4.77
CA TYR A 3 4.89 -10.33 -4.30
C TYR A 3 5.26 -8.85 -4.10
N PHE A 4 6.45 -8.56 -3.58
CA PHE A 4 6.87 -7.20 -3.28
C PHE A 4 7.03 -6.39 -4.56
N GLN A 5 7.71 -6.98 -5.55
CA GLN A 5 7.93 -6.36 -6.85
C GLN A 5 6.61 -6.04 -7.56
N GLN A 6 5.65 -6.97 -7.53
CA GLN A 6 4.35 -6.74 -8.19
C GLN A 6 3.54 -5.62 -7.53
N ILE A 7 3.61 -5.44 -6.21
CA ILE A 7 2.98 -4.28 -5.55
C ILE A 7 3.65 -2.98 -5.94
N ILE A 8 4.97 -2.98 -6.03
CA ILE A 8 5.75 -1.80 -6.35
C ILE A 8 5.47 -1.38 -7.79
N GLU A 9 5.47 -2.33 -8.73
CA GLU A 9 5.06 -2.10 -10.12
C GLU A 9 3.65 -1.53 -10.21
N GLU A 10 2.66 -2.08 -9.49
CA GLU A 10 1.29 -1.52 -9.50
C GLU A 10 1.22 -0.09 -8.93
N ILE A 11 2.10 0.28 -8.00
CA ILE A 11 2.22 1.65 -7.50
C ILE A 11 2.84 2.56 -8.57
N VAL A 12 3.95 2.15 -9.18
CA VAL A 12 4.67 2.91 -10.22
C VAL A 12 3.84 3.07 -11.49
N GLU A 13 3.09 2.04 -11.89
CA GLU A 13 2.13 2.11 -13.00
C GLU A 13 0.93 3.03 -12.71
N GLY A 14 0.77 3.51 -11.48
CA GLY A 14 -0.37 4.33 -11.07
C GLY A 14 -1.68 3.56 -10.94
N LYS A 15 -1.63 2.21 -10.86
CA LYS A 15 -2.81 1.38 -10.54
C LYS A 15 -3.22 1.54 -9.08
N ILE A 16 -2.25 1.83 -8.22
CA ILE A 16 -2.46 2.14 -6.82
C ILE A 16 -2.07 3.61 -6.65
N THR A 17 -3.05 4.47 -6.44
CA THR A 17 -2.83 5.90 -6.15
C THR A 17 -3.23 6.27 -4.73
N THR A 18 -4.05 5.44 -4.09
CA THR A 18 -4.56 5.68 -2.74
C THR A 18 -4.20 4.57 -1.76
N PRO A 19 -4.11 4.88 -0.45
CA PRO A 19 -3.84 3.88 0.57
C PRO A 19 -4.97 2.82 0.69
N ASP A 20 -6.21 3.17 0.36
CA ASP A 20 -7.33 2.22 0.29
C ASP A 20 -7.15 1.21 -0.86
N GLU A 21 -6.74 1.67 -2.05
CA GLU A 21 -6.39 0.80 -3.17
C GLU A 21 -5.20 -0.09 -2.83
N LEU A 22 -4.19 0.45 -2.14
CA LEU A 22 -3.04 -0.33 -1.69
C LEU A 22 -3.50 -1.49 -0.79
N GLN A 23 -4.44 -1.26 0.11
CA GLN A 23 -4.95 -2.33 0.98
C GLN A 23 -5.71 -3.40 0.17
N LYS A 24 -6.54 -2.99 -0.80
CA LYS A 24 -7.24 -3.93 -1.69
C LYS A 24 -6.28 -4.74 -2.55
N ALA A 25 -5.28 -4.07 -3.15
CA ALA A 25 -4.24 -4.71 -3.95
C ALA A 25 -3.43 -5.72 -3.11
N LYS A 26 -3.04 -5.35 -1.89
CA LYS A 26 -2.41 -6.27 -0.94
C LYS A 26 -3.23 -7.51 -0.70
N ILE A 27 -4.53 -7.39 -0.41
CA ILE A 27 -5.41 -8.54 -0.19
C ILE A 27 -5.52 -9.40 -1.45
N ARG A 28 -5.71 -8.76 -2.62
CA ARG A 28 -5.81 -9.45 -3.92
C ARG A 28 -4.55 -10.23 -4.24
N LEU A 29 -3.39 -9.61 -4.07
CA LEU A 29 -2.09 -10.23 -4.32
C LEU A 29 -1.76 -11.29 -3.25
N CYS A 30 -2.17 -11.09 -2.00
CA CYS A 30 -1.98 -12.07 -0.93
C CYS A 30 -2.69 -13.38 -1.29
N LYS A 31 -3.92 -13.29 -1.82
CA LYS A 31 -4.66 -14.44 -2.37
C LYS A 31 -4.00 -15.04 -3.62
N LYS A 32 -3.47 -14.20 -4.51
CA LYS A 32 -2.82 -14.65 -5.75
C LYS A 32 -1.50 -15.40 -5.50
N TYR A 33 -0.75 -14.99 -4.48
CA TYR A 33 0.54 -15.57 -4.10
C TYR A 33 0.43 -16.57 -2.93
N ASP A 34 -0.79 -16.90 -2.50
CA ASP A 34 -1.08 -17.80 -1.37
C ASP A 34 -0.22 -17.52 -0.13
N ARG A 35 -0.02 -16.23 0.18
CA ARG A 35 0.76 -15.81 1.34
C ARG A 35 -0.13 -15.85 2.58
N GLU A 36 0.30 -16.58 3.60
CA GLU A 36 -0.41 -16.67 4.89
C GLU A 36 -0.42 -15.33 5.66
N HIS A 37 0.52 -14.43 5.35
CA HIS A 37 0.69 -13.17 6.05
C HIS A 37 0.77 -11.96 5.12
N LEU A 38 -0.01 -10.93 5.46
CA LEU A 38 0.04 -9.64 4.80
C LEU A 38 1.36 -8.95 5.14
N PRO A 39 2.17 -8.55 4.14
CA PRO A 39 3.46 -7.95 4.43
C PRO A 39 3.32 -6.56 5.05
N LYS A 40 4.24 -6.28 5.98
CA LYS A 40 4.36 -5.01 6.66
C LYS A 40 4.82 -3.92 5.69
N ASN A 41 4.31 -2.70 5.85
CA ASN A 41 4.76 -1.53 5.07
C ASN A 41 6.27 -1.31 5.21
N ALA A 42 6.84 -1.58 6.38
CA ALA A 42 8.28 -1.46 6.62
C ALA A 42 9.11 -2.42 5.75
N THR A 43 8.63 -3.65 5.52
CA THR A 43 9.31 -4.62 4.65
C THR A 43 9.25 -4.18 3.19
N LEU A 44 8.10 -3.66 2.76
CA LEU A 44 7.94 -3.07 1.43
C LEU A 44 8.92 -1.91 1.20
N LEU A 45 9.01 -0.98 2.16
CA LEU A 45 9.95 0.15 2.08
C LEU A 45 11.42 -0.30 2.00
N LYS A 46 11.82 -1.33 2.75
CA LYS A 46 13.17 -1.89 2.64
C LYS A 46 13.44 -2.47 1.25
N LYS A 47 12.44 -3.16 0.67
CA LYS A 47 12.58 -3.76 -0.67
C LYS A 47 12.66 -2.71 -1.77
N VAL A 48 11.93 -1.61 -1.62
CA VAL A 48 12.03 -0.43 -2.51
C VAL A 48 13.42 0.19 -2.40
N ASP A 49 13.97 0.31 -1.20
CA ASP A 49 15.34 0.84 -0.98
C ASP A 49 16.42 -0.03 -1.65
N GLU A 50 16.17 -1.34 -1.77
CA GLU A 50 17.03 -2.28 -2.51
C GLU A 50 16.81 -2.24 -4.04
N MET A 51 15.78 -1.54 -4.55
CA MET A 51 15.47 -1.46 -5.98
C MET A 51 15.91 -0.10 -6.54
N GLU A 52 16.86 -0.10 -7.48
CA GLU A 52 17.32 1.12 -8.16
C GLU A 52 16.32 1.67 -9.19
N ASP A 53 15.47 0.82 -9.77
CA ASP A 53 14.52 1.20 -10.83
C ASP A 53 13.22 1.86 -10.31
N VAL A 54 13.12 2.12 -9.01
CA VAL A 54 11.87 2.57 -8.38
C VAL A 54 12.13 3.81 -7.53
N ASP A 55 11.43 4.89 -7.87
CA ASP A 55 11.44 6.10 -7.06
C ASP A 55 10.77 5.86 -5.70
N ARG A 56 11.62 5.82 -4.66
CA ARG A 56 11.20 5.65 -3.27
C ARG A 56 10.17 6.68 -2.83
N GLU A 57 10.23 7.90 -3.39
CA GLU A 57 9.34 9.01 -3.04
C GLU A 57 7.89 8.76 -3.48
N ASP A 58 7.68 8.18 -4.66
CA ASP A 58 6.34 7.80 -5.16
C ASP A 58 5.72 6.74 -4.27
N VAL A 59 6.51 5.72 -3.92
CA VAL A 59 6.05 4.63 -3.08
C VAL A 59 5.83 5.09 -1.63
N LEU A 60 6.68 6.00 -1.12
CA LEU A 60 6.53 6.60 0.20
C LEU A 60 5.23 7.39 0.35
N ASN A 61 4.82 8.14 -0.68
CA ASN A 61 3.59 8.92 -0.63
C ASN A 61 2.35 8.07 -0.37
N ILE A 62 2.36 6.80 -0.83
CA ILE A 62 1.27 5.85 -0.64
C ILE A 62 1.47 4.99 0.62
N LEU A 63 2.72 4.55 0.89
CA LEU A 63 3.04 3.71 2.05
C LEU A 63 3.07 4.47 3.39
N GLN A 64 3.36 5.78 3.37
CA GLN A 64 3.16 6.62 4.54
C GLN A 64 1.67 6.75 4.79
N ARG A 65 1.26 6.33 5.99
CA ARG A 65 0.00 6.78 6.56
C ARG A 65 0.11 8.30 6.72
N LYS A 66 -0.36 9.07 5.74
CA LYS A 66 -0.81 10.44 6.03
C LYS A 66 -1.75 10.31 7.23
N PRO A 67 -1.64 11.16 8.25
CA PRO A 67 -2.62 11.18 9.33
C PRO A 67 -3.97 11.48 8.68
N SER A 68 -4.77 10.45 8.46
CA SER A 68 -6.09 10.61 7.89
C SER A 68 -6.93 11.29 8.97
N ARG A 69 -7.05 12.62 8.92
CA ARG A 69 -8.29 13.25 9.38
C ARG A 69 -9.38 12.61 8.53
N LYS A 70 -10.08 11.61 9.06
CA LYS A 70 -11.29 11.11 8.43
C LYS A 70 -12.23 12.31 8.27
N LYS A 71 -12.37 12.83 7.05
CA LYS A 71 -13.55 13.60 6.63
C LYS A 71 -14.72 12.64 6.49
N SER A 72 -15.17 12.08 7.61
CA SER A 72 -16.49 11.45 7.71
C SER A 72 -17.08 11.96 9.01
N GLY A 73 -17.48 13.22 8.98
CA GLY A 73 -18.20 13.87 10.08
C GLY A 73 -19.61 13.33 10.17
N VAL A 74 -19.76 12.20 10.84
CA VAL A 74 -21.04 11.78 11.43
C VAL A 74 -20.73 11.26 12.83
N SER A 75 -20.65 12.18 13.78
CA SER A 75 -20.81 11.83 15.20
C SER A 75 -22.31 11.65 15.42
N VAL A 76 -22.74 10.41 15.59
CA VAL A 76 -24.12 10.11 16.01
C VAL A 76 -24.31 10.68 17.42
N VAL A 77 -25.17 11.68 17.56
CA VAL A 77 -25.68 12.15 18.86
C VAL A 77 -26.95 11.37 19.12
N ALA A 78 -26.94 10.51 20.14
CA ALA A 78 -28.18 9.93 20.68
C ALA A 78 -28.91 11.01 21.48
N VAL A 79 -30.21 11.17 21.20
CA VAL A 79 -31.17 11.95 22.01
C VAL A 79 -31.57 11.19 23.26
#